data_AF-A0A9F5IJR3-F1
#
_entry.id   AF-A0A9F5IJR3-F1
#
_cell.length_a   1.000
_cell.length_b   1.000
_cell.length_c   1.000
_cell.angle_alpha   90.00
_cell.angle_beta   90.00
_cell.angle_gamma   90.00
#
_symmetry.space_group_name_H-M   'P 1'
#
loop_
_entity.id
_entity.type
_entity.pdbx_description
1 polymer ?
#
loop_
_entity_poly.entity_id
_entity_poly.type
_entity_poly.pdbx_seq_one_letter_code
_entity_poly.pdbx_strand_id
1 'polypeptide(L)'
;MIKGPIMLLFLNTAQAWICILCSCKPLDSWGWAANCNLMALKEMPLLNSSIRILHLQNNNLTTVPFGALDSLTNLEEINFSNNPWHCDCSILYLKEWLEDFNKSSLEKATCATPASLNKKALSQLKGNELEGCRKPLPINCRDFFWRDFGLTFLVIIVLILAACILQCSKQLVFQAIRKQHSSEIPLLWFHDLENQKTK
;
A
#
# COMPACT_ATOMS: atom_id res chain seq x y z
N MET A 1 -3.54 48.24 -32.95
CA MET A 1 -3.65 46.76 -32.95
C MET A 1 -2.40 46.18 -32.29
N ILE A 2 -2.44 45.95 -30.98
CA ILE A 2 -1.44 45.15 -30.26
C ILE A 2 -2.23 43.93 -29.79
N LYS A 3 -2.12 42.81 -30.52
CA LYS A 3 -2.63 41.50 -30.06
C LYS A 3 -1.50 40.84 -29.30
N GLY A 4 -1.73 40.55 -28.02
CA GLY A 4 -0.78 39.85 -27.15
C GLY A 4 -0.46 38.43 -27.66
N PRO A 5 0.36 37.70 -26.87
CA PRO A 5 -0.24 37.12 -25.68
C PRO A 5 0.50 37.49 -24.40
N ILE A 6 -0.29 37.83 -23.38
CA ILE A 6 0.10 37.67 -21.98
C ILE A 6 0.18 36.15 -21.77
N MET A 7 1.40 35.62 -21.80
CA MET A 7 1.67 34.24 -21.40
C MET A 7 1.54 34.20 -19.87
N LEU A 8 0.31 34.01 -19.39
CA LEU A 8 0.05 33.58 -18.02
C LEU A 8 0.69 32.20 -17.86
N LEU A 9 1.94 32.17 -17.39
CA LEU A 9 2.57 30.95 -16.94
C LEU A 9 1.86 30.51 -15.66
N PHE A 10 1.03 29.46 -15.81
CA PHE A 10 0.60 28.62 -14.71
C PHE A 10 1.86 28.02 -14.07
N LEU A 11 2.46 28.75 -13.12
CA LEU A 11 3.43 28.16 -12.21
C LEU A 11 2.66 27.16 -11.37
N ASN A 12 2.78 25.89 -11.76
CA ASN A 12 2.36 24.77 -10.94
C ASN A 12 2.98 24.99 -9.55
N THR A 13 2.15 25.14 -8.52
CA THR A 13 2.58 25.70 -7.22
C THR A 13 3.72 24.90 -6.61
N ALA A 14 3.81 23.60 -6.88
CA ALA A 14 4.92 22.75 -6.45
C ALA A 14 6.27 23.05 -7.15
N GLN A 15 6.24 23.46 -8.43
CA GLN A 15 7.46 23.81 -9.18
C GLN A 15 8.08 25.11 -8.66
N ALA A 16 7.23 26.07 -8.29
CA ALA A 16 7.69 27.35 -7.78
C ALA A 16 8.46 27.19 -6.45
N TRP A 17 8.06 26.24 -5.60
CA TRP A 17 8.62 26.12 -4.25
C TRP A 17 10.04 25.56 -4.22
N ILE A 18 10.33 24.50 -4.98
CA ILE A 18 11.70 23.96 -5.02
C ILE A 18 12.68 24.96 -5.64
N CYS A 19 12.23 25.74 -6.62
CA CYS A 19 13.07 26.73 -7.30
C CYS A 19 13.26 28.03 -6.50
N ILE A 20 12.57 28.20 -5.36
CA ILE A 20 12.92 29.25 -4.38
C ILE A 20 14.23 28.86 -3.65
N LEU A 21 14.41 27.57 -3.38
CA LEU A 21 15.54 27.06 -2.61
C LEU A 21 16.70 26.61 -3.50
N CYS A 22 16.42 26.15 -4.71
CA CYS A 22 17.39 25.59 -5.64
C CYS A 22 17.45 26.37 -6.95
N SER A 23 18.58 26.26 -7.67
CA SER A 23 18.72 26.85 -8.99
C SER A 23 18.06 25.94 -10.05
N CYS A 24 16.92 26.38 -10.59
CA CYS A 24 16.22 25.66 -11.65
C CYS A 24 16.50 26.22 -13.05
N LYS A 25 16.63 25.33 -14.05
CA LYS A 25 16.73 25.68 -15.47
C LYS A 25 15.76 24.82 -16.29
N PRO A 26 15.04 25.39 -17.27
CA PRO A 26 14.24 24.58 -18.18
C PRO A 26 15.18 23.76 -19.10
N LEU A 27 14.81 22.51 -19.36
CA LEU A 27 15.47 21.64 -20.35
C LEU A 27 14.73 21.69 -21.69
N ASP A 28 13.40 21.69 -21.62
CA ASP A 28 12.48 21.82 -22.75
C ASP A 28 11.16 22.46 -22.23
N SER A 29 10.08 22.34 -23.01
CA SER A 29 8.77 22.90 -22.66
C SER A 29 8.13 22.31 -21.40
N TRP A 30 8.53 21.12 -20.95
CA TRP A 30 7.87 20.38 -19.85
C TRP A 30 8.83 19.78 -18.81
N GLY A 31 10.13 19.86 -19.06
CA GLY A 31 11.18 19.29 -18.22
C GLY A 31 12.10 20.34 -17.59
N TRP A 32 12.49 20.08 -16.34
CA TRP A 32 13.33 20.99 -15.55
C TRP A 32 14.55 20.29 -14.96
N ALA A 33 15.67 21.02 -14.93
CA ALA A 33 16.86 20.69 -14.16
C ALA A 33 16.88 21.51 -12.87
N ALA A 34 16.88 20.86 -11.71
CA ALA A 34 16.98 21.48 -10.40
C ALA A 34 18.35 21.20 -9.79
N ASN A 35 19.13 22.25 -9.56
CA ASN A 35 20.42 22.18 -8.90
C ASN A 35 20.33 22.72 -7.46
N CYS A 36 20.36 21.80 -6.50
CA CYS A 36 20.33 22.05 -5.07
C CYS A 36 21.69 21.73 -4.41
N ASN A 37 22.79 21.71 -5.17
CA ASN A 37 24.13 21.45 -4.64
C ASN A 37 24.53 22.53 -3.61
N LEU A 38 25.13 22.12 -2.49
CA LEU A 38 25.63 23.02 -1.44
C LEU A 38 24.57 23.96 -0.83
N MET A 39 23.32 23.55 -0.79
CA MET A 39 22.21 24.34 -0.21
C MET A 39 22.00 24.09 1.29
N ALA A 40 22.85 23.26 1.92
CA ALA A 40 22.75 22.85 3.31
C ALA A 40 21.38 22.22 3.68
N LEU A 41 20.76 21.51 2.73
CA LEU A 41 19.47 20.86 2.94
C LEU A 41 19.58 19.80 4.03
N LYS A 42 18.66 19.81 5.00
CA LYS A 42 18.52 18.79 6.03
C LYS A 42 17.40 17.80 5.75
N GLU A 43 16.42 18.23 4.97
CA GLU A 43 15.24 17.47 4.60
C GLU A 43 15.09 17.47 3.08
N MET A 44 14.42 16.43 2.57
CA MET A 44 14.14 16.32 1.15
C MET A 44 13.15 17.42 0.70
N PRO A 45 13.43 18.13 -0.40
CA PRO A 45 12.49 19.11 -0.95
C PRO A 45 11.25 18.41 -1.53
N LEU A 46 10.15 19.14 -1.62
CA LEU A 46 8.96 18.65 -2.33
C LEU A 46 9.23 18.61 -3.83
N LEU A 47 9.09 17.43 -4.42
CA LEU A 47 9.45 17.13 -5.80
C LEU A 47 8.21 16.74 -6.62
N ASN A 48 8.27 16.93 -7.93
CA ASN A 48 7.20 16.59 -8.85
C ASN A 48 7.74 15.96 -10.15
N SER A 49 6.85 15.37 -10.95
CA SER A 49 7.20 14.63 -12.17
C SER A 49 7.80 15.45 -13.30
N SER A 50 7.82 16.79 -13.23
CA SER A 50 8.44 17.63 -14.26
C SER A 50 9.97 17.76 -14.12
N ILE A 51 10.53 17.33 -13.00
CA ILE A 51 11.98 17.31 -12.79
C ILE A 51 12.60 16.13 -13.58
N ARG A 52 13.52 16.44 -14.48
CA ARG A 52 14.31 15.45 -15.24
C ARG A 52 15.74 15.31 -14.71
N ILE A 53 16.31 16.38 -14.16
CA ILE A 53 17.67 16.37 -13.58
C ILE A 53 17.59 16.94 -12.16
N LEU A 54 18.10 16.19 -11.18
CA LEU A 54 18.08 16.58 -9.77
C LEU A 54 19.46 16.41 -9.12
N HIS A 55 20.09 17.52 -8.76
CA HIS A 55 21.39 17.52 -8.09
C HIS A 55 21.23 17.90 -6.62
N LEU A 56 21.43 16.94 -5.72
CA LEU A 56 21.30 17.08 -4.26
C LEU A 56 22.61 16.81 -3.51
N GLN A 57 23.74 16.74 -4.23
CA GLN A 57 25.04 16.47 -3.62
C GLN A 57 25.52 17.58 -2.69
N ASN A 58 26.41 17.24 -1.76
CA ASN A 58 27.02 18.16 -0.80
C ASN A 58 25.98 18.91 0.07
N ASN A 59 24.97 18.19 0.56
CA ASN A 59 24.00 18.71 1.52
C ASN A 59 24.15 17.99 2.88
N ASN A 60 23.21 18.23 3.79
CA ASN A 60 23.19 17.63 5.12
C ASN A 60 22.00 16.66 5.26
N LEU A 61 21.64 15.98 4.17
CA LEU A 61 20.58 14.97 4.16
C LEU A 61 21.09 13.70 4.86
N THR A 62 20.28 13.18 5.77
CA THR A 62 20.61 11.95 6.52
C THR A 62 19.76 10.77 6.09
N THR A 63 18.57 11.01 5.54
CA THR A 63 17.65 9.97 5.05
C THR A 63 16.76 10.54 3.95
N VAL A 64 16.07 9.66 3.21
CA VAL A 64 15.05 10.04 2.24
C VAL A 64 13.72 9.40 2.68
N PRO A 65 12.66 10.19 2.89
CA PRO A 65 11.37 9.63 3.26
C PRO A 65 10.87 8.61 2.24
N PHE A 66 10.24 7.55 2.73
CA PHE A 66 9.63 6.54 1.86
C PHE A 66 8.65 7.19 0.88
N GLY A 67 8.78 6.86 -0.40
CA GLY A 67 7.95 7.39 -1.47
C GLY A 67 8.27 8.79 -1.97
N ALA A 68 9.28 9.48 -1.40
CA ALA A 68 9.62 10.85 -1.79
C ALA A 68 10.11 10.98 -3.25
N LEU A 69 10.61 9.89 -3.85
CA LEU A 69 11.13 9.85 -5.21
C LEU A 69 10.15 9.17 -6.20
N ASP A 70 9.08 8.55 -5.71
CA ASP A 70 8.19 7.71 -6.53
C ASP A 70 7.41 8.52 -7.57
N SER A 71 7.18 9.81 -7.30
CA SER A 71 6.49 10.73 -8.22
C SER A 71 7.37 11.23 -9.37
N LEU A 72 8.69 10.98 -9.32
CA LEU A 72 9.68 11.47 -10.28
C LEU A 72 9.75 10.61 -11.55
N THR A 73 8.62 10.40 -12.21
CA THR A 73 8.50 9.44 -13.33
C THR A 73 9.30 9.80 -14.58
N ASN A 74 9.66 11.08 -14.76
CA ASN A 74 10.45 11.56 -15.91
C ASN A 74 11.91 11.84 -15.55
N LEU A 75 12.37 11.41 -14.38
CA LEU A 75 13.74 11.66 -13.95
C LEU A 75 14.73 10.89 -14.82
N GLU A 76 15.82 11.53 -15.16
CA GLU A 76 16.89 10.99 -16.01
C GLU A 76 18.22 10.98 -15.28
N GLU A 77 18.45 11.97 -14.43
CA GLU A 77 19.69 12.09 -13.68
C GLU A 77 19.41 12.52 -12.24
N ILE A 78 20.12 11.87 -11.31
CA ILE A 78 20.11 12.22 -9.90
C ILE A 78 21.50 12.07 -9.30
N ASN A 79 21.82 12.92 -8.33
CA ASN A 79 23.07 12.81 -7.58
C ASN A 79 22.86 13.10 -6.08
N PHE A 80 23.18 12.09 -5.26
CA PHE A 80 23.08 12.12 -3.80
C PHE A 80 24.44 12.08 -3.07
N SER A 81 25.56 12.17 -3.81
CA SER A 81 26.90 12.06 -3.23
C SER A 81 27.17 13.11 -2.14
N ASN A 82 28.06 12.81 -1.21
CA ASN A 82 28.52 13.75 -0.18
C ASN A 82 27.38 14.28 0.71
N ASN A 83 26.45 13.42 1.10
CA ASN A 83 25.48 13.67 2.15
C ASN A 83 25.76 12.73 3.35
N PRO A 84 25.53 13.18 4.59
CA PRO A 84 25.80 12.39 5.79
C PRO A 84 24.73 11.33 6.05
N TRP A 85 24.62 10.34 5.16
CA TRP A 85 23.58 9.30 5.23
C TRP A 85 23.63 8.51 6.55
N HIS A 86 22.47 8.34 7.18
CA HIS A 86 22.25 7.48 8.34
C HIS A 86 21.78 6.12 7.86
N CYS A 87 22.65 5.12 7.96
CA CYS A 87 22.46 3.79 7.42
C CYS A 87 21.88 2.83 8.45
N ASP A 88 20.62 3.07 8.80
CA ASP A 88 19.75 2.16 9.55
C ASP A 88 18.67 1.56 8.61
N CYS A 89 17.57 1.05 9.16
CA CYS A 89 16.45 0.56 8.35
C CYS A 89 15.85 1.62 7.40
N SER A 90 15.92 2.90 7.74
CA SER A 90 15.31 3.97 6.93
C SER A 90 16.03 4.17 5.60
N ILE A 91 17.31 3.79 5.50
CA ILE A 91 18.11 3.96 4.27
C ILE A 91 17.70 2.98 3.15
N LEU A 92 16.97 1.92 3.49
CA LEU A 92 16.60 0.86 2.55
C LEU A 92 15.87 1.40 1.33
N TYR A 93 14.92 2.32 1.54
CA TYR A 93 14.18 2.95 0.44
C TYR A 93 15.12 3.62 -0.57
N LEU A 94 16.05 4.47 -0.09
CA LEU A 94 17.00 5.16 -0.95
C LEU A 94 17.92 4.17 -1.67
N LYS A 95 18.41 3.15 -0.95
CA LYS A 95 19.28 2.11 -1.52
C LYS A 95 18.58 1.37 -2.65
N GLU A 96 17.39 0.83 -2.40
CA GLU A 96 16.62 0.04 -3.38
C GLU A 96 16.23 0.90 -4.59
N TRP A 97 15.75 2.13 -4.34
CA TRP A 97 15.39 3.05 -5.41
C TRP A 97 16.59 3.40 -6.32
N LEU A 98 17.78 3.62 -5.74
CA LEU A 98 19.00 3.90 -6.50
C LEU A 98 19.58 2.66 -7.19
N GLU A 99 19.39 1.46 -6.63
CA GLU A 99 19.77 0.20 -7.28
C GLU A 99 19.06 0.01 -8.62
N ASP A 100 17.79 0.38 -8.68
CA ASP A 100 16.96 0.31 -9.89
C ASP A 100 17.20 1.49 -10.84
N PHE A 101 17.34 2.70 -10.29
CA PHE A 101 17.39 3.93 -11.09
C PHE A 101 18.81 4.35 -11.52
N ASN A 102 19.76 4.46 -10.58
CA ASN A 102 21.06 5.07 -10.85
C ASN A 102 22.18 4.48 -9.98
N LYS A 103 22.81 3.42 -10.51
CA LYS A 103 23.95 2.72 -9.89
C LYS A 103 25.15 3.64 -9.63
N SER A 104 25.39 4.63 -10.49
CA SER A 104 26.51 5.57 -10.30
C SER A 104 26.33 6.42 -9.05
N SER A 105 25.11 6.91 -8.80
CA SER A 105 24.79 7.65 -7.58
C SER A 105 24.78 6.74 -6.36
N LEU A 106 24.33 5.48 -6.49
CA LEU A 106 24.39 4.48 -5.42
C LEU A 106 25.82 4.22 -4.92
N GLU A 107 26.78 4.07 -5.84
CA GLU A 107 28.18 3.80 -5.51
C GLU A 107 28.88 4.99 -4.84
N LYS A 108 28.44 6.22 -5.14
CA LYS A 108 29.00 7.46 -4.59
C LYS A 108 28.36 7.88 -3.27
N ALA A 109 27.15 7.40 -2.98
CA ALA A 109 26.50 7.66 -1.70
C ALA A 109 27.15 6.77 -0.62
N THR A 110 27.58 7.38 0.49
CA THR A 110 28.27 6.69 1.58
C THR A 110 27.64 6.99 2.94
N CYS A 111 27.65 6.02 3.83
CA CYS A 111 27.16 6.16 5.20
C CYS A 111 28.08 7.07 6.01
N ALA A 112 27.50 8.02 6.75
CA ALA A 112 28.21 8.76 7.79
C ALA A 112 27.96 8.18 9.18
N THR A 113 26.77 7.61 9.39
CA THR A 113 26.35 6.99 10.65
C THR A 113 25.58 5.70 10.35
N PRO A 114 25.50 4.73 11.28
CA PRO A 114 26.25 4.64 12.54
C PRO A 114 27.77 4.48 12.31
N ALA A 115 28.57 4.62 13.37
CA ALA A 115 30.04 4.58 13.28
C ALA A 115 30.58 3.27 12.69
N SER A 116 29.88 2.16 12.91
CA SER A 116 30.19 0.83 12.35
C SER A 116 30.13 0.77 10.82
N LEU A 117 29.35 1.65 10.19
CA LEU A 117 29.14 1.70 8.75
C LEU A 117 29.78 2.93 8.09
N ASN A 118 30.49 3.77 8.85
CA ASN A 118 31.06 5.02 8.35
C ASN A 118 31.95 4.78 7.10
N LYS A 119 31.76 5.64 6.08
CA LYS A 119 32.39 5.61 4.75
C LYS A 119 32.04 4.40 3.88
N LYS A 120 31.19 3.50 4.33
CA LYS A 120 30.73 2.37 3.52
C LYS A 120 29.76 2.86 2.46
N ALA A 121 29.92 2.42 1.21
CA ALA A 121 29.02 2.79 0.12
C ALA A 121 27.66 2.09 0.29
N LEU A 122 26.58 2.76 -0.14
CA LEU A 122 25.23 2.18 -0.06
C LEU A 122 25.10 0.88 -0.86
N SER A 123 25.82 0.76 -1.99
CA SER A 123 25.90 -0.45 -2.81
C SER A 123 26.53 -1.65 -2.08
N GLN A 124 27.28 -1.43 -1.00
CA GLN A 124 27.99 -2.47 -0.25
C GLN A 124 27.24 -2.92 1.01
N LEU A 125 26.10 -2.28 1.32
CA LEU A 125 25.32 -2.59 2.52
C LEU A 125 24.61 -3.92 2.38
N LYS A 126 24.72 -4.76 3.41
CA LYS A 126 23.95 -6.00 3.54
C LYS A 126 22.85 -5.81 4.57
N GLY A 127 21.69 -6.42 4.33
CA GLY A 127 20.51 -6.25 5.20
C GLY A 127 20.70 -6.70 6.65
N ASN A 128 21.68 -7.56 6.94
CA ASN A 128 22.00 -8.01 8.30
C ASN A 128 22.84 -7.02 9.12
N GLU A 129 23.43 -6.01 8.48
CA GLU A 129 24.27 -4.98 9.14
C GLU A 129 23.45 -3.75 9.57
N LEU A 130 22.25 -3.59 9.02
CA LEU A 130 21.39 -2.44 9.28
C LEU A 130 20.65 -2.61 10.61
N GLU A 131 20.89 -1.69 11.53
CA GLU A 131 20.21 -1.62 12.82
C GLU A 131 18.74 -1.17 12.64
N GLY A 132 17.86 -1.62 13.54
CA GLY A 132 16.45 -1.22 13.54
C GLY A 132 15.59 -1.85 12.43
N CYS A 133 16.18 -2.65 11.54
CA CYS A 133 15.41 -3.46 10.59
C CYS A 133 14.60 -4.48 11.37
N ARG A 134 13.27 -4.29 11.41
CA ARG A 134 12.37 -5.27 12.01
C ARG A 134 12.44 -6.51 11.12
N LYS A 135 13.26 -7.48 11.51
CA LYS A 135 13.19 -8.83 10.95
C LYS A 135 11.72 -9.23 11.06
N PRO A 136 11.06 -9.65 9.97
CA PRO A 136 9.76 -10.28 10.12
C PRO A 136 9.96 -11.37 11.17
N LEU A 137 9.16 -11.35 12.25
CA LEU A 137 9.18 -12.45 13.21
C LEU A 137 9.09 -13.73 12.38
N PRO A 138 9.87 -14.78 12.69
CA PRO A 138 9.80 -16.02 11.94
C PRO A 138 8.33 -16.47 11.93
N ILE A 139 7.69 -16.33 10.77
CA ILE A 139 6.32 -16.79 10.58
C ILE A 139 6.45 -18.30 10.60
N ASN A 140 6.19 -18.91 11.75
CA ASN A 140 6.07 -20.36 11.82
C ASN A 140 4.89 -20.73 10.92
N CYS A 141 5.15 -21.49 9.86
CA CYS A 141 4.08 -22.03 9.01
C CYS A 141 3.01 -22.73 9.86
N ARG A 142 3.42 -23.41 10.94
CA ARG A 142 2.52 -24.01 11.92
C ARG A 142 1.47 -23.02 12.44
N ASP A 143 1.87 -21.82 12.85
CA ASP A 143 0.97 -20.86 13.49
C ASP A 143 -0.01 -20.22 12.47
N PHE A 144 0.41 -20.10 11.20
CA PHE A 144 -0.47 -19.71 10.09
C PHE A 144 -1.50 -20.82 9.78
N PHE A 145 -1.04 -22.07 9.66
CA PHE A 145 -1.90 -23.22 9.39
C PHE A 145 -2.96 -23.42 10.49
N TRP A 146 -2.58 -23.41 11.78
CA TRP A 146 -3.54 -23.65 12.87
C TRP A 146 -4.59 -22.54 13.00
N ARG A 147 -4.22 -21.28 12.73
CA ARG A 147 -5.16 -20.16 12.75
C ARG A 147 -6.20 -20.29 11.64
N ASP A 148 -5.77 -20.62 10.44
CA ASP A 148 -6.68 -20.76 9.29
C ASP A 148 -7.54 -22.03 9.40
N PHE A 149 -7.00 -23.14 9.93
CA PHE A 149 -7.80 -24.34 10.23
C PHE A 149 -8.86 -24.08 11.31
N GLY A 150 -8.53 -23.31 12.35
CA GLY A 150 -9.48 -22.94 13.39
C GLY A 150 -10.63 -22.09 12.84
N LEU A 151 -10.31 -21.07 12.02
CA LEU A 151 -11.33 -20.22 11.41
C LEU A 151 -12.22 -21.00 10.43
N THR A 152 -11.63 -21.86 9.60
CA THR A 152 -12.38 -22.66 8.63
C THR A 152 -13.29 -23.69 9.31
N PHE A 153 -12.82 -24.35 10.37
CA PHE A 153 -13.64 -25.28 11.14
C PHE A 153 -14.83 -24.60 11.82
N LEU A 154 -14.62 -23.41 12.41
CA LEU A 154 -15.68 -22.61 13.00
C LEU A 154 -16.76 -22.24 11.96
N VAL A 155 -16.35 -21.79 10.78
CA VAL A 155 -17.27 -21.46 9.68
C VAL A 155 -18.09 -22.68 9.24
N ILE A 156 -17.45 -23.85 9.11
CA ILE A 156 -18.14 -25.10 8.74
C ILE A 156 -19.18 -25.48 9.79
N ILE A 157 -18.84 -25.40 11.09
CA ILE A 157 -19.79 -25.68 12.18
C ILE A 157 -21.01 -24.75 12.08
N VAL A 158 -20.79 -23.45 11.89
CA VAL A 158 -21.87 -22.47 11.77
C VAL A 158 -22.78 -22.79 10.59
N LEU A 159 -22.22 -23.18 9.44
CA LEU A 159 -22.99 -23.57 8.25
C LEU A 159 -23.82 -24.84 8.50
N ILE A 160 -23.25 -25.84 9.18
CA ILE A 160 -23.97 -27.07 9.53
C ILE A 160 -25.13 -26.76 10.47
N LEU A 161 -24.88 -25.96 11.53
CA LEU A 161 -25.92 -25.57 12.47
C LEU A 161 -27.05 -24.78 11.78
N ALA A 162 -26.72 -23.84 10.89
CA ALA A 162 -27.70 -23.10 10.11
C ALA A 162 -28.53 -24.02 9.20
N ALA A 163 -27.88 -24.98 8.53
CA ALA A 163 -28.57 -25.97 7.70
C ALA A 163 -29.50 -26.86 8.54
N CYS A 164 -29.06 -27.31 9.71
CA CYS A 164 -29.89 -28.08 10.64
C CYS A 164 -31.12 -27.28 11.10
N ILE A 165 -30.94 -26.01 11.48
CA ILE A 165 -32.04 -25.13 11.88
C ILE A 165 -33.03 -24.95 10.72
N LEU A 166 -32.56 -24.71 9.50
CA LEU A 166 -33.39 -24.59 8.30
C LEU A 166 -34.11 -25.90 7.96
N GLN A 167 -33.47 -27.05 8.16
CA GLN A 167 -34.06 -28.36 7.94
C GLN A 167 -35.16 -28.65 8.97
N CYS A 168 -34.90 -28.36 10.25
CA CYS A 168 -35.86 -28.50 11.34
C CYS A 168 -37.05 -27.57 11.15
N SER A 169 -36.83 -26.31 10.80
CA SER A 169 -37.93 -25.36 10.53
C SER A 169 -38.79 -25.83 9.36
N LYS A 170 -38.19 -26.31 8.26
CA LYS A 170 -38.92 -26.93 7.14
C LYS A 170 -39.72 -28.17 7.56
N GLN A 171 -39.14 -29.05 8.38
CA GLN A 171 -39.85 -30.25 8.86
C GLN A 171 -41.02 -29.89 9.78
N LEU A 172 -40.85 -28.94 10.69
CA LEU A 172 -41.92 -28.48 11.58
C LEU A 172 -43.04 -27.82 10.80
N VAL A 173 -42.72 -26.99 9.80
CA VAL A 173 -43.72 -26.39 8.90
C VAL A 173 -44.45 -27.48 8.10
N PHE A 174 -43.73 -28.45 7.54
CA PHE A 174 -44.35 -29.58 6.83
C PHE A 174 -45.27 -30.40 7.73
N GLN A 175 -44.85 -30.68 8.97
CA GLN A 175 -45.68 -31.38 9.96
C GLN A 175 -46.90 -30.55 10.38
N ALA A 176 -46.76 -29.23 10.53
CA ALA A 176 -47.87 -28.33 10.84
C ALA A 176 -48.87 -28.26 9.69
N ILE A 177 -48.41 -28.12 8.44
CA ILE A 177 -49.24 -28.17 7.23
C ILE A 177 -49.93 -29.54 7.11
N ARG A 178 -49.22 -30.65 7.38
CA ARG A 178 -49.78 -32.01 7.35
C ARG A 178 -50.83 -32.22 8.45
N LYS A 179 -50.63 -31.66 9.64
CA LYS A 179 -51.62 -31.67 10.73
C LYS A 179 -52.85 -30.82 10.40
N GLN A 180 -52.67 -29.66 9.75
CA GLN A 180 -53.75 -28.81 9.25
C GLN A 180 -54.59 -29.58 8.21
N HIS A 181 -53.95 -30.19 7.21
CA HIS A 181 -54.62 -30.97 6.17
C HIS A 181 -55.28 -32.25 6.71
N SER A 182 -54.78 -32.81 7.82
CA SER A 182 -55.40 -33.95 8.51
C SER A 182 -56.55 -33.55 9.44
N SER A 183 -56.69 -32.28 9.81
CA SER A 183 -57.79 -31.77 10.64
C SER A 183 -58.95 -31.20 9.80
N GLU A 184 -58.72 -30.89 8.52
CA GLU A 184 -59.78 -30.56 7.55
C GLU A 184 -60.47 -31.79 6.91
N ILE A 185 -60.02 -33.02 7.20
CA ILE A 185 -60.72 -34.26 6.81
C ILE A 185 -61.05 -35.04 8.08
N PRO A 186 -62.14 -34.66 8.79
CA PRO A 186 -63.33 -35.50 8.74
C PRO A 186 -64.63 -34.68 8.95
N LEU A 187 -65.14 -34.03 7.91
CA LEU A 187 -66.56 -33.61 7.86
C LEU A 187 -67.32 -34.11 6.62
N LEU A 188 -66.64 -34.71 5.64
CA LEU A 188 -67.32 -35.32 4.48
C LEU A 188 -67.81 -36.75 4.71
N TRP A 189 -67.32 -37.45 5.75
CA TRP A 189 -67.72 -38.83 6.04
C TRP A 189 -68.86 -38.95 7.07
N PHE A 190 -69.20 -37.87 7.78
CA PHE A 190 -70.31 -37.89 8.74
C PHE A 190 -71.68 -37.64 8.10
N HIS A 191 -71.75 -36.91 6.98
CA HIS A 191 -73.02 -36.68 6.28
C HIS A 191 -73.51 -37.88 5.45
N ASP A 192 -72.62 -38.80 5.06
CA ASP A 192 -73.01 -39.95 4.22
C ASP A 192 -73.59 -41.12 5.06
N LEU A 193 -73.20 -41.24 6.33
CA LEU A 193 -73.72 -42.27 7.25
C LEU A 193 -75.11 -41.93 7.82
N GLU A 194 -75.51 -40.66 7.80
CA GLU A 194 -76.85 -40.25 8.27
C GLU A 194 -77.92 -40.48 7.19
N ASN A 195 -77.55 -40.43 5.89
CA ASN A 195 -78.46 -40.69 4.78
C ASN A 195 -78.75 -42.18 4.51
N GLN A 196 -77.95 -43.11 5.04
CA GLN A 196 -78.20 -44.56 4.90
C GLN A 196 -79.10 -45.16 6.00
N LYS A 197 -79.49 -44.40 7.03
CA LYS A 197 -80.38 -44.89 8.11
C LYS A 197 -81.87 -44.60 7.89
N THR A 198 -82.25 -43.93 6.81
CA THR A 198 -83.65 -43.52 6.52
C THR A 198 -84.16 -43.99 5.16
N LYS A 199 -83.93 -45.26 4.79
CA LYS A 199 -84.69 -45.89 3.70
C LYS A 199 -84.88 -47.38 3.90
#